data_AF-A0A4R0UIC5-F1
#
_entry.id   AF-A0A4R0UIC5-F1
#
_cell.length_a   1.000
_cell.length_b   1.000
_cell.length_c   1.000
_cell.angle_alpha   90.00
_cell.angle_beta   90.00
_cell.angle_gamma   90.00
#
_symmetry.space_group_name_H-M   'P 1'
#
loop_
_entity.id
_entity.type
_entity.pdbx_description
1 polymer ?
#
loop_
_entity_poly.entity_id
_entity_poly.type
_entity_poly.pdbx_seq_one_letter_code
_entity_poly.pdbx_strand_id
1 'polypeptide(L)'
;MKDIAAITTCVKKHMRSHMYDIEPAWPFPVPVGLPDQAFLETNAIAVHDNNNEIRQWASKNGCEIITKHRTIGTSVELISKVVVPDESIAMRVVGRTLAAECREARRRIACLVAACDVAPETIESAARMTGHEQPDDFDLLVSAVRYFRHHDVTGMTPRQIPLTGFSGKWLNESKTNRRKAIADCSVSKRWVCQNGRPNCGSVISIRSATMLSSNASYGVRGKAKRYPALNMLSSLRTKTRIRLCRRLRRASAYGVLVAL
;
A
#
# COMPACT_ATOMS: atom_id res chain seq x y z
N MET A 1 14.07 -23.62 -16.16
CA MET A 1 12.73 -23.20 -16.62
C MET A 1 11.77 -23.33 -15.44
N LYS A 2 10.79 -22.43 -15.29
CA LYS A 2 9.75 -22.61 -14.26
C LYS A 2 8.79 -23.73 -14.66
N ASP A 3 8.38 -24.50 -13.67
CA ASP A 3 7.27 -25.45 -13.75
C ASP A 3 5.96 -24.78 -13.29
N ILE A 4 4.86 -25.54 -13.30
CA ILE A 4 3.54 -25.08 -12.88
C ILE A 4 3.55 -24.63 -11.40
N ALA A 5 4.29 -25.32 -10.53
CA ALA A 5 4.36 -25.00 -9.11
C ALA A 5 5.04 -23.65 -8.86
N ALA A 6 6.13 -23.37 -9.58
CA ALA A 6 6.82 -22.08 -9.54
C ALA A 6 5.95 -20.96 -10.11
N ILE A 7 5.23 -21.18 -11.21
CA ILE A 7 4.28 -20.20 -11.77
C ILE A 7 3.19 -19.89 -10.75
N THR A 8 2.57 -20.91 -10.16
CA THR A 8 1.52 -20.76 -9.14
C THR A 8 2.05 -20.00 -7.92
N THR A 9 3.29 -20.25 -7.52
CA THR A 9 3.94 -19.52 -6.42
C THR A 9 4.14 -18.04 -6.74
N CYS A 10 4.51 -17.69 -7.98
CA CYS A 10 4.58 -16.30 -8.43
C CYS A 10 3.21 -15.61 -8.35
N VAL A 11 2.14 -16.27 -8.79
CA VAL A 11 0.77 -15.73 -8.70
C VAL A 11 0.34 -15.55 -7.24
N LYS A 12 0.58 -16.54 -6.38
CA LYS A 12 0.31 -16.45 -4.93
C LYS A 12 1.01 -15.27 -4.28
N LYS A 13 2.29 -15.05 -4.63
CA LYS A 13 3.06 -13.90 -4.12
C LYS A 13 2.45 -12.58 -4.60
N HIS A 14 2.14 -12.47 -5.89
CA HIS A 14 1.51 -11.29 -6.47
C HIS A 14 0.19 -10.94 -5.77
N MET A 15 -0.70 -11.93 -5.62
CA MET A 15 -1.99 -11.75 -4.95
C MET A 15 -1.83 -11.31 -3.49
N ARG A 16 -0.87 -11.87 -2.75
CA ARG A 16 -0.63 -11.46 -1.36
C ARG A 16 -0.10 -10.03 -1.25
N SER A 17 0.76 -9.62 -2.17
CA SER A 17 1.31 -8.26 -2.18
C SER A 17 0.26 -7.20 -2.51
N HIS A 18 -0.66 -7.51 -3.43
CA HIS A 18 -1.67 -6.56 -3.94
C HIS A 18 -3.08 -6.86 -3.42
N MET A 19 -3.19 -7.64 -2.34
CA MET A 19 -4.47 -8.10 -1.77
C MET A 19 -5.37 -6.94 -1.34
N TYR A 20 -4.74 -5.86 -0.88
CA TYR A 20 -5.43 -4.71 -0.31
C TYR A 20 -5.51 -3.50 -1.25
N ASP A 21 -5.08 -3.66 -2.50
CA ASP A 21 -5.04 -2.56 -3.46
C ASP A 21 -6.42 -2.43 -4.10
N ILE A 22 -7.01 -1.24 -4.10
CA ILE A 22 -8.37 -0.99 -4.62
C ILE A 22 -8.41 -1.25 -6.12
N GLU A 23 -7.37 -0.82 -6.84
CA GLU A 23 -7.16 -1.10 -8.25
C GLU A 23 -6.04 -2.14 -8.41
N PRO A 24 -6.35 -3.44 -8.46
CA PRO A 24 -5.32 -4.46 -8.56
C PRO A 24 -4.64 -4.44 -9.94
N ALA A 25 -3.32 -4.57 -9.95
CA ALA A 25 -2.51 -4.58 -11.16
C ALA A 25 -2.68 -5.90 -11.95
N TRP A 26 -3.68 -5.92 -12.83
CA TRP A 26 -3.89 -6.93 -13.87
C TRP A 26 -3.83 -6.28 -15.26
N PRO A 27 -3.43 -7.02 -16.31
CA PRO A 27 -2.99 -8.42 -16.32
C PRO A 27 -1.60 -8.63 -15.69
N PHE A 28 -1.34 -9.83 -15.15
CA PHE A 28 -0.07 -10.17 -14.51
C PHE A 28 0.74 -11.20 -15.32
N PRO A 29 1.84 -10.78 -15.98
CA PRO A 29 2.70 -11.68 -16.72
C PRO A 29 3.75 -12.37 -15.83
N VAL A 30 3.73 -13.70 -15.80
CA VAL A 30 4.73 -14.55 -15.13
C VAL A 30 5.76 -15.06 -16.15
N PRO A 31 7.03 -14.66 -16.06
CA PRO A 31 8.07 -15.17 -16.95
C PRO A 31 8.42 -16.62 -16.60
N VAL A 32 8.32 -17.53 -17.57
CA VAL A 32 8.66 -18.95 -17.42
C VAL A 32 10.18 -19.17 -17.38
N GLY A 33 10.94 -18.29 -18.04
CA GLY A 33 12.40 -18.37 -18.09
C GLY A 33 12.84 -19.36 -19.16
N LEU A 34 13.16 -18.83 -20.34
CA LEU A 34 13.59 -19.61 -21.48
C LEU A 34 15.00 -20.19 -21.22
N PRO A 35 15.22 -21.49 -21.46
CA PRO A 35 16.52 -22.11 -21.36
C PRO A 35 17.46 -21.60 -22.46
N ASP A 36 18.76 -21.75 -22.21
CA ASP A 36 19.79 -21.53 -23.23
C ASP A 36 19.89 -22.73 -24.18
N GLN A 37 20.71 -22.58 -25.22
CA GLN A 37 20.86 -23.58 -26.27
C GLN A 37 21.45 -24.90 -25.74
N ALA A 38 22.51 -24.84 -24.93
CA ALA A 38 23.18 -26.02 -24.40
C ALA A 38 22.23 -26.87 -23.52
N PHE A 39 21.40 -26.21 -22.70
CA PHE A 39 20.41 -26.90 -21.88
C PHE A 39 19.32 -27.56 -22.73
N LEU A 40 18.87 -26.90 -23.80
CA LEU A 40 17.86 -27.42 -24.71
C LEU A 40 18.35 -28.64 -25.49
N GLU A 41 19.59 -28.63 -25.98
CA GLU A 41 20.19 -29.77 -26.69
C GLU A 41 20.31 -31.01 -25.79
N THR A 42 20.63 -30.79 -24.51
CA THR A 42 20.81 -31.88 -23.53
C THR A 42 19.47 -32.40 -22.98
N ASN A 43 18.44 -31.56 -22.88
CA ASN A 43 17.20 -31.85 -22.16
C ASN A 43 15.92 -31.63 -23.00
N ALA A 44 15.99 -31.84 -24.32
CA ALA A 44 14.91 -31.52 -25.26
C ALA A 44 13.54 -32.09 -24.84
N ILE A 45 13.49 -33.38 -24.47
CA ILE A 45 12.24 -34.06 -24.07
C ILE A 45 11.62 -33.40 -22.84
N ALA A 46 12.41 -33.22 -21.76
CA ALA A 46 11.92 -32.60 -20.53
C ALA A 46 11.45 -31.16 -20.74
N VAL A 47 12.09 -30.41 -21.65
CA VAL A 47 11.63 -29.06 -22.00
C VAL A 47 10.31 -29.10 -22.77
N HIS A 48 10.15 -30.03 -23.72
CA HIS A 48 8.89 -30.20 -24.44
C HIS A 48 7.75 -30.62 -23.52
N ASP A 49 8.00 -31.56 -22.62
CA ASP A 49 6.99 -32.04 -21.65
C ASP A 49 6.55 -30.90 -20.74
N ASN A 50 7.48 -30.16 -20.13
CA ASN A 50 7.14 -29.01 -19.29
C ASN A 50 6.39 -27.92 -20.08
N ASN A 51 6.75 -27.67 -21.35
CA ASN A 51 6.06 -26.71 -22.21
C ASN A 51 4.60 -27.14 -22.50
N ASN A 52 4.39 -28.43 -22.75
CA ASN A 52 3.06 -29.02 -22.98
C ASN A 52 2.22 -29.02 -21.70
N GLU A 53 2.80 -29.36 -20.56
CA GLU A 53 2.14 -29.30 -19.25
C GLU A 53 1.68 -27.87 -18.93
N ILE A 54 2.54 -26.86 -19.12
CA ILE A 54 2.18 -25.46 -18.93
C ILE A 54 1.06 -25.03 -19.89
N ARG A 55 1.11 -25.46 -21.15
CA ARG A 55 0.06 -25.15 -22.15
C ARG A 55 -1.30 -25.71 -21.72
N GLN A 56 -1.34 -26.98 -21.32
CA GLN A 56 -2.56 -27.63 -20.85
C GLN A 56 -3.09 -26.99 -19.57
N TRP A 57 -2.20 -26.72 -18.61
CA TRP A 57 -2.55 -26.06 -17.35
C TRP A 57 -3.06 -24.63 -17.56
N ALA A 58 -2.43 -23.85 -18.43
CA ALA A 58 -2.85 -22.48 -18.72
C ALA A 58 -4.24 -22.46 -19.36
N SER A 59 -4.46 -23.30 -20.39
CA SER A 59 -5.77 -23.47 -21.04
C SER A 59 -6.86 -23.87 -20.04
N LYS A 60 -6.59 -24.87 -19.18
CA LYS A 60 -7.53 -25.33 -18.15
C LYS A 60 -7.94 -24.24 -17.16
N ASN A 61 -7.03 -23.33 -16.83
CA ASN A 61 -7.30 -22.27 -15.86
C ASN A 61 -7.82 -20.97 -16.50
N GLY A 62 -7.72 -20.83 -17.82
CA GLY A 62 -8.05 -19.60 -18.55
C GLY A 62 -6.90 -18.59 -18.60
N CYS A 63 -5.67 -19.01 -18.35
CA CYS A 63 -4.48 -18.16 -18.49
C CYS A 63 -4.08 -18.04 -19.97
N GLU A 64 -3.56 -16.89 -20.36
CA GLU A 64 -2.99 -16.66 -21.68
C GLU A 64 -1.51 -17.05 -21.71
N ILE A 65 -0.99 -17.40 -22.89
CA ILE A 65 0.42 -17.76 -23.08
C ILE A 65 1.06 -16.88 -24.15
N ILE A 66 2.30 -16.47 -23.90
CA ILE A 66 3.12 -15.76 -24.88
C ILE A 66 4.30 -16.65 -25.25
N THR A 67 4.37 -17.06 -26.50
CA THR A 67 5.40 -17.96 -27.02
C THR A 67 6.55 -17.20 -27.71
N LYS A 68 7.70 -17.86 -27.82
CA LYS A 68 8.84 -17.43 -28.62
C LYS A 68 9.43 -18.63 -29.34
N HIS A 69 9.83 -18.41 -30.59
CA HIS A 69 10.55 -19.41 -31.37
C HIS A 69 12.03 -19.41 -31.00
N ARG A 70 12.62 -20.61 -30.89
CA ARG A 70 14.06 -20.83 -30.72
C ARG A 70 14.50 -21.90 -31.70
N THR A 71 15.61 -21.66 -32.41
CA THR A 71 16.14 -22.60 -33.41
C THR A 71 17.27 -23.41 -32.81
N ILE A 72 17.13 -24.74 -32.78
CA ILE A 72 18.17 -25.69 -32.36
C ILE A 72 18.09 -26.89 -33.29
N GLY A 73 18.72 -26.80 -34.46
CA GLY A 73 18.50 -27.71 -35.59
C GLY A 73 17.10 -27.55 -36.22
N THR A 74 16.05 -27.51 -35.39
CA THR A 74 14.64 -27.27 -35.75
C THR A 74 14.10 -26.07 -34.94
N SER A 75 13.16 -25.31 -35.52
CA SER A 75 12.48 -24.21 -34.81
C SER A 75 11.47 -24.78 -33.82
N VAL A 76 11.65 -24.45 -32.53
CA VAL A 76 10.78 -24.90 -31.43
C VAL A 76 10.07 -23.69 -30.83
N GLU A 77 8.75 -23.80 -30.67
CA GLU A 77 7.93 -22.81 -29.98
C GLU A 77 7.91 -23.05 -28.47
N LEU A 78 8.51 -22.14 -27.71
CA LEU A 78 8.59 -22.21 -26.25
C LEU A 78 7.75 -21.13 -25.58
N ILE A 79 7.05 -21.48 -24.51
CA ILE A 79 6.29 -20.53 -23.69
C ILE A 79 7.28 -19.65 -22.93
N SER A 80 7.26 -18.36 -23.25
CA SER A 80 8.11 -17.35 -22.60
C SER A 80 7.46 -16.77 -21.35
N LYS A 81 6.14 -16.57 -21.39
CA LYS A 81 5.33 -16.03 -20.30
C LYS A 81 3.98 -16.71 -20.24
N VAL A 82 3.45 -16.85 -19.03
CA VAL A 82 2.03 -17.07 -18.77
C VAL A 82 1.45 -15.77 -18.26
N VAL A 83 0.35 -15.32 -18.83
CA VAL A 83 -0.36 -14.10 -18.41
C VAL A 83 -1.63 -14.49 -17.70
N VAL A 84 -1.80 -14.00 -16.47
CA VAL A 84 -3.06 -14.10 -15.73
C VAL A 84 -3.89 -12.84 -16.06
N PRO A 85 -5.01 -12.97 -16.78
CA PRO A 85 -5.74 -11.81 -17.31
C PRO A 85 -6.39 -10.95 -16.23
N ASP A 86 -6.99 -11.59 -15.23
CA ASP A 86 -7.78 -10.93 -14.19
C ASP A 86 -7.71 -11.65 -12.83
N GLU A 87 -8.29 -10.99 -11.82
CA GLU A 87 -8.31 -11.50 -10.44
C GLU A 87 -9.10 -12.80 -10.28
N SER A 88 -10.16 -13.01 -11.06
CA SER A 88 -10.99 -14.21 -10.98
C SER A 88 -10.22 -15.46 -11.41
N ILE A 89 -9.42 -15.33 -12.47
CA ILE A 89 -8.51 -16.37 -12.95
C ILE A 89 -7.39 -16.59 -11.93
N ALA A 90 -6.86 -15.52 -11.34
CA ALA A 90 -5.87 -15.63 -10.28
C ALA A 90 -6.39 -16.42 -9.07
N MET A 91 -7.62 -16.15 -8.62
CA MET A 91 -8.29 -16.89 -7.53
C MET A 91 -8.44 -18.38 -7.86
N ARG A 92 -8.73 -18.73 -9.12
CA ARG A 92 -8.78 -20.12 -9.57
C ARG A 92 -7.41 -20.81 -9.48
N VAL A 93 -6.35 -20.11 -9.88
CA VAL A 93 -4.97 -20.62 -9.89
C VAL A 93 -4.42 -20.86 -8.48
N VAL A 94 -4.64 -19.94 -7.53
CA VAL A 94 -3.99 -20.00 -6.21
C VAL A 94 -4.62 -20.97 -5.23
N GLY A 95 -5.84 -21.45 -5.52
CA GLY A 95 -6.60 -22.39 -4.69
C GLY A 95 -7.55 -21.73 -3.69
N ARG A 96 -8.39 -22.56 -3.07
CA ARG A 96 -9.57 -22.12 -2.29
C ARG A 96 -9.24 -21.21 -1.09
N THR A 97 -8.17 -21.50 -0.36
CA THR A 97 -7.83 -20.77 0.88
C THR A 97 -7.45 -19.32 0.58
N LEU A 98 -6.47 -19.10 -0.30
CA LEU A 98 -6.06 -17.73 -0.66
C LEU A 98 -7.17 -16.99 -1.40
N ALA A 99 -7.97 -17.68 -2.21
CA ALA A 99 -9.15 -17.08 -2.83
C ALA A 99 -10.21 -16.63 -1.81
N ALA A 100 -10.37 -17.33 -0.68
CA ALA A 100 -11.24 -16.89 0.41
C ALA A 100 -10.67 -15.66 1.12
N GLU A 101 -9.36 -15.66 1.42
CA GLU A 101 -8.67 -14.50 2.00
C GLU A 101 -8.81 -13.25 1.12
N CYS A 102 -8.61 -13.37 -0.20
CA CYS A 102 -8.78 -12.26 -1.13
C CYS A 102 -10.23 -11.76 -1.20
N ARG A 103 -11.23 -12.66 -1.20
CA ARG A 103 -12.65 -12.24 -1.18
C ARG A 103 -12.98 -11.48 0.10
N GLU A 104 -12.47 -11.91 1.24
CA GLU A 104 -12.67 -11.21 2.51
C GLU A 104 -11.96 -9.84 2.50
N ALA A 105 -10.74 -9.76 1.97
CA ALA A 105 -10.06 -8.47 1.80
C ALA A 105 -10.87 -7.50 0.91
N ARG A 106 -11.43 -7.99 -0.21
CA ARG A 106 -12.32 -7.20 -1.08
C ARG A 106 -13.58 -6.73 -0.35
N ARG A 107 -14.22 -7.61 0.44
CA ARG A 107 -15.37 -7.24 1.29
C ARG A 107 -15.00 -6.11 2.24
N ARG A 108 -13.86 -6.24 2.93
CA ARG A 108 -13.38 -5.23 3.90
C ARG A 108 -13.12 -3.88 3.24
N ILE A 109 -12.45 -3.88 2.09
CA ILE A 109 -12.25 -2.66 1.29
C ILE A 109 -13.60 -2.04 0.95
N ALA A 110 -14.54 -2.81 0.41
CA ALA A 110 -15.87 -2.30 0.04
C ALA A 110 -16.63 -1.70 1.25
N CYS A 111 -16.56 -2.34 2.42
CA CYS A 111 -17.15 -1.80 3.65
C CYS A 111 -16.50 -0.47 4.08
N LEU A 112 -15.18 -0.36 3.96
CA LEU A 112 -14.45 0.87 4.29
C LEU A 112 -14.72 1.97 3.26
N VAL A 113 -14.73 1.66 1.95
CA VAL A 113 -15.13 2.61 0.89
C VAL A 113 -16.53 3.14 1.16
N ALA A 114 -17.48 2.30 1.55
CA ALA A 114 -18.85 2.72 1.84
C ALA A 114 -18.98 3.52 3.14
N ALA A 115 -18.07 3.35 4.10
CA ALA A 115 -18.11 4.05 5.40
C ALA A 115 -17.32 5.37 5.38
N CYS A 116 -16.23 5.42 4.62
CA CYS A 116 -15.28 6.53 4.61
C CYS A 116 -15.52 7.45 3.41
N ASP A 117 -15.00 8.68 3.50
CA ASP A 117 -14.88 9.61 2.37
C ASP A 117 -13.48 10.21 2.39
N VAL A 118 -12.51 9.32 2.16
CA VAL A 118 -11.07 9.61 2.23
C VAL A 118 -10.41 9.02 0.99
N ALA A 119 -9.17 9.47 0.73
CA ALA A 119 -8.43 9.01 -0.43
C ALA A 119 -8.25 7.48 -0.45
N PRO A 120 -8.26 6.83 -1.63
CA PRO A 120 -8.14 5.38 -1.79
C PRO A 120 -6.99 4.77 -1.00
N GLU A 121 -5.81 5.39 -1.00
CA GLU A 121 -4.60 4.90 -0.34
C GLU A 121 -4.77 4.79 1.19
N THR A 122 -5.61 5.67 1.75
CA THR A 122 -5.94 5.64 3.19
C THR A 122 -6.83 4.44 3.51
N ILE A 123 -7.78 4.12 2.63
CA ILE A 123 -8.66 2.95 2.75
C ILE A 123 -7.85 1.65 2.61
N GLU A 124 -6.94 1.58 1.63
CA GLU A 124 -6.04 0.43 1.46
C GLU A 124 -5.17 0.21 2.69
N SER A 125 -4.61 1.29 3.26
CA SER A 125 -3.83 1.24 4.50
C SER A 125 -4.66 0.74 5.68
N ALA A 126 -5.89 1.25 5.84
CA ALA A 126 -6.83 0.83 6.87
C ALA A 126 -7.23 -0.64 6.73
N ALA A 127 -7.54 -1.10 5.51
CA ALA A 127 -7.86 -2.50 5.23
C ALA A 127 -6.66 -3.40 5.55
N ARG A 128 -5.46 -3.02 5.11
CA ARG A 128 -4.21 -3.77 5.37
C ARG A 128 -3.90 -3.87 6.86
N MET A 129 -4.07 -2.80 7.63
CA MET A 129 -3.76 -2.82 9.08
C MET A 129 -4.80 -3.56 9.93
N THR A 130 -6.00 -3.75 9.38
CA THR A 130 -7.12 -4.46 10.02
C THR A 130 -7.34 -5.85 9.40
N GLY A 131 -6.43 -6.31 8.54
CA GLY A 131 -6.53 -7.58 7.83
C GLY A 131 -6.59 -8.82 8.73
N HIS A 132 -6.06 -8.75 9.95
CA HIS A 132 -6.09 -9.84 10.93
C HIS A 132 -7.29 -9.79 11.89
N GLU A 133 -8.14 -8.75 11.80
CA GLU A 133 -9.28 -8.59 12.70
C GLU A 133 -10.31 -9.70 12.47
N GLN A 134 -10.97 -10.11 13.57
CA GLN A 134 -12.13 -10.99 13.48
C GLN A 134 -13.30 -10.28 12.79
N PRO A 135 -14.23 -11.00 12.15
CA PRO A 135 -15.36 -10.38 11.44
C PRO A 135 -16.14 -9.38 12.31
N ASP A 136 -16.51 -9.77 13.53
CA ASP A 136 -17.28 -8.91 14.45
C ASP A 136 -16.51 -7.65 14.85
N ASP A 137 -15.20 -7.79 15.10
CA ASP A 137 -14.33 -6.66 15.41
C ASP A 137 -14.18 -5.71 14.22
N PHE A 138 -14.10 -6.24 13.00
CA PHE A 138 -14.06 -5.44 11.79
C PHE A 138 -15.39 -4.68 11.58
N ASP A 139 -16.53 -5.34 11.77
CA ASP A 139 -17.84 -4.71 11.61
C ASP A 139 -18.09 -3.63 12.68
N LEU A 140 -17.60 -3.84 13.91
CA LEU A 140 -17.58 -2.82 14.96
C LEU A 140 -16.68 -1.63 14.59
N LEU A 141 -15.52 -1.88 13.96
CA LEU A 141 -14.64 -0.82 13.45
C LEU A 141 -15.32 0.02 12.37
N VAL A 142 -15.98 -0.62 11.40
CA VAL A 142 -16.73 0.09 10.36
C VAL A 142 -17.88 0.91 10.98
N SER A 143 -18.57 0.35 11.97
CA SER A 143 -19.63 1.05 12.71
C SER A 143 -19.09 2.28 13.46
N ALA A 144 -17.92 2.16 14.09
CA ALA A 144 -17.25 3.28 14.76
C ALA A 144 -16.84 4.38 13.77
N VAL A 145 -16.29 4.02 12.61
CA VAL A 145 -15.96 4.97 11.54
C VAL A 145 -17.20 5.76 11.10
N ARG A 146 -18.32 5.06 10.84
CA ARG A 146 -19.59 5.72 10.47
C ARG A 146 -20.09 6.63 11.58
N TYR A 147 -20.06 6.16 12.82
CA TYR A 147 -20.54 6.95 13.96
C TYR A 147 -19.75 8.27 14.11
N PHE A 148 -18.42 8.21 14.09
CA PHE A 148 -17.56 9.40 14.25
C PHE A 148 -17.61 10.35 13.05
N ARG A 149 -18.03 9.88 11.88
CA ARG A 149 -18.26 10.76 10.72
C ARG A 149 -19.50 11.62 10.89
N HIS A 150 -20.53 11.12 11.57
CA HIS A 150 -21.81 11.79 11.72
C HIS A 150 -22.01 12.47 13.08
N HIS A 151 -21.14 12.22 14.06
CA HIS A 151 -21.27 12.74 15.42
C HIS A 151 -19.98 13.42 15.88
N ASP A 152 -20.10 14.62 16.46
CA ASP A 152 -19.00 15.20 17.23
C ASP A 152 -18.87 14.47 18.57
N VAL A 153 -17.76 13.76 18.72
CA VAL A 153 -17.43 12.98 19.91
C VAL A 153 -16.36 13.65 20.77
N THR A 154 -16.04 14.92 20.51
CA THR A 154 -15.04 15.67 21.26
C THR A 154 -15.34 15.64 22.77
N GLY A 155 -14.33 15.31 23.58
CA GLY A 155 -14.47 15.19 25.03
C GLY A 155 -15.15 13.90 25.55
N MET A 156 -15.68 13.05 24.66
CA MET A 156 -16.24 11.75 25.08
C MET A 156 -15.15 10.72 25.33
N THR A 157 -15.29 9.95 26.40
CA THR A 157 -14.50 8.74 26.65
C THR A 157 -15.03 7.56 25.83
N PRO A 158 -14.22 6.52 25.55
CA PRO A 158 -14.69 5.35 24.78
C PRO A 158 -15.94 4.68 25.34
N ARG A 159 -16.17 4.73 26.66
CA ARG A 159 -17.35 4.13 27.30
C ARG A 159 -18.64 4.93 27.07
N GLN A 160 -18.53 6.20 26.70
CA GLN A 160 -19.68 7.06 26.41
C GLN A 160 -20.14 6.94 24.95
N ILE A 161 -19.39 6.25 24.10
CA ILE A 161 -19.77 6.00 22.71
C ILE A 161 -20.86 4.92 22.71
N PRO A 162 -22.05 5.17 22.14
CA PRO A 162 -23.20 4.26 22.17
C PRO A 162 -23.07 3.16 21.11
N LEU A 163 -21.96 2.42 21.16
CA LEU A 163 -21.70 1.27 20.29
C LEU A 163 -21.43 0.04 21.15
N THR A 164 -22.25 -0.99 20.98
CA THR A 164 -22.11 -2.26 21.70
C THR A 164 -20.73 -2.87 21.45
N GLY A 165 -20.05 -3.29 22.52
CA GLY A 165 -18.69 -3.85 22.44
C GLY A 165 -17.58 -2.81 22.29
N PHE A 166 -17.89 -1.55 21.98
CA PHE A 166 -16.90 -0.50 21.86
C PHE A 166 -16.35 -0.10 23.22
N SER A 167 -15.03 -0.21 23.39
CA SER A 167 -14.37 0.15 24.63
C SER A 167 -12.92 0.56 24.42
N GLY A 168 -12.35 1.22 25.43
CA GLY A 168 -10.93 1.56 25.44
C GLY A 168 -10.02 0.31 25.42
N LYS A 169 -10.48 -0.83 25.95
CA LYS A 169 -9.76 -2.09 25.88
C LYS A 169 -9.73 -2.60 24.44
N TRP A 170 -10.91 -2.69 23.83
CA TRP A 170 -11.09 -3.09 22.43
C TRP A 170 -10.23 -2.23 21.48
N LEU A 171 -10.18 -0.91 21.66
CA LEU A 171 -9.34 -0.03 20.82
C LEU A 171 -7.83 -0.32 20.92
N ASN A 172 -7.36 -0.85 22.05
CA ASN A 172 -5.94 -1.09 22.32
C ASN A 172 -5.49 -2.53 22.04
N GLU A 173 -6.40 -3.49 21.96
CA GLU A 173 -6.10 -4.91 21.75
C GLU A 173 -5.31 -5.16 20.45
N SER A 174 -5.58 -4.41 19.38
CA SER A 174 -4.84 -4.53 18.11
C SER A 174 -3.63 -3.59 18.00
N LYS A 175 -2.80 -3.46 19.06
CA LYS A 175 -1.58 -2.62 19.05
C LYS A 175 -1.82 -1.20 18.50
N THR A 176 -3.00 -0.62 18.77
CA THR A 176 -3.49 0.67 18.25
C THR A 176 -3.90 0.74 16.75
N ASN A 177 -3.87 -0.35 15.99
CA ASN A 177 -4.29 -0.34 14.58
C ASN A 177 -5.76 0.07 14.42
N ARG A 178 -6.68 -0.47 15.25
CA ARG A 178 -8.09 -0.04 15.26
C ARG A 178 -8.23 1.47 15.42
N ARG A 179 -7.48 2.05 16.38
CA ARG A 179 -7.45 3.50 16.61
C ARG A 179 -6.91 4.26 15.40
N LYS A 180 -5.82 3.81 14.78
CA LYS A 180 -5.24 4.45 13.58
C LYS A 180 -6.19 4.40 12.39
N ALA A 181 -6.73 3.22 12.07
CA ALA A 181 -7.72 3.04 11.02
C ALA A 181 -8.91 3.98 11.21
N ILE A 182 -9.49 4.01 12.42
CA ILE A 182 -10.60 4.92 12.72
C ILE A 182 -10.19 6.38 12.54
N ALA A 183 -9.01 6.80 13.02
CA ALA A 183 -8.51 8.16 12.90
C ALA A 183 -8.35 8.61 11.44
N ASP A 184 -7.78 7.73 10.64
CA ASP A 184 -7.47 7.97 9.24
C ASP A 184 -8.75 7.99 8.39
N CYS A 185 -9.74 7.15 8.75
CA CYS A 185 -11.01 7.00 8.03
C CYS A 185 -12.11 8.00 8.42
N SER A 186 -12.14 8.50 9.66
CA SER A 186 -13.28 9.28 10.19
C SER A 186 -13.11 10.81 10.14
N VAL A 187 -11.99 11.32 9.59
CA VAL A 187 -11.62 12.76 9.54
C VAL A 187 -11.39 13.40 10.94
N SER A 188 -11.97 12.83 12.01
CA SER A 188 -11.82 13.27 13.40
C SER A 188 -10.51 12.78 14.03
N LYS A 189 -9.38 13.31 13.53
CA LYS A 189 -8.05 13.11 14.14
C LYS A 189 -8.01 13.59 15.61
N ARG A 190 -8.92 14.49 15.99
CA ARG A 190 -8.96 15.18 17.30
C ARG A 190 -9.34 14.24 18.45
N TRP A 191 -10.27 13.30 18.26
CA TRP A 191 -10.69 12.36 19.32
C TRP A 191 -9.61 11.32 19.65
N VAL A 192 -8.90 10.87 18.62
CA VAL A 192 -7.83 9.85 18.71
C VAL A 192 -6.64 10.32 19.54
N CYS A 193 -6.29 11.60 19.45
CA CYS A 193 -5.20 12.21 20.21
C CYS A 193 -5.54 12.40 21.70
N GLN A 194 -6.82 12.54 22.06
CA GLN A 194 -7.26 12.78 23.44
C GLN A 194 -7.45 11.48 24.24
N ASN A 195 -7.84 10.39 23.58
CA ASN A 195 -8.11 9.10 24.23
C ASN A 195 -7.02 8.03 24.00
N GLY A 196 -5.90 8.41 23.38
CA GLY A 196 -4.69 7.59 23.37
C GLY A 196 -3.96 7.69 24.70
N ARG A 197 -3.68 6.55 25.37
CA ARG A 197 -2.63 6.55 26.41
C ARG A 197 -1.36 7.12 25.77
N PRO A 198 -0.69 8.12 26.37
CA PRO A 198 0.58 8.61 25.87
C PRO A 198 1.61 7.48 26.06
N ASN A 199 1.76 6.62 25.04
CA ASN A 199 2.96 5.80 24.95
C ASN A 199 4.10 6.77 24.60
N CYS A 200 5.01 6.90 25.57
CA CYS A 200 6.27 7.60 25.51
C CYS A 200 6.86 7.73 24.09
N GLY A 201 7.00 8.98 23.61
CA GLY A 201 8.04 9.32 22.65
C GLY A 201 7.67 9.89 21.27
N SER A 202 6.42 10.28 20.97
CA SER A 202 6.14 10.96 19.70
C SER A 202 5.09 12.06 19.84
N VAL A 203 5.57 13.26 20.18
CA VAL A 203 4.81 14.51 20.05
C VAL A 203 4.76 14.87 18.57
N ILE A 204 3.68 14.52 17.87
CA ILE A 204 3.36 15.20 16.61
C ILE A 204 2.70 16.52 17.00
N SER A 205 3.51 17.58 17.05
CA SER A 205 3.03 18.95 17.14
C SER A 205 2.32 19.29 15.84
N ILE A 206 0.99 19.26 15.84
CA ILE A 206 0.20 19.90 14.79
C ILE A 206 -0.17 21.28 15.33
N ARG A 207 0.54 22.31 14.85
CA ARG A 207 0.12 23.70 14.99
C ARG A 207 -1.25 23.85 14.34
N SER A 208 -2.25 24.21 15.15
CA SER A 208 -3.54 24.70 14.69
C SER A 208 -3.32 25.93 13.81
N ALA A 209 -3.69 25.84 12.53
CA ALA A 209 -3.90 27.01 11.69
C ALA A 209 -5.41 27.17 11.51
N THR A 210 -6.02 27.86 12.46
CA THR A 210 -7.26 28.60 12.21
C THR A 210 -6.86 29.78 11.34
N MET A 211 -7.34 29.87 10.10
CA MET A 211 -7.32 31.12 9.35
C MET A 211 -8.70 31.35 8.76
N LEU A 212 -9.40 32.27 9.44
CA LEU A 212 -10.54 33.01 8.96
C LEU A 212 -10.23 33.65 7.61
N SER A 213 -11.28 33.75 6.79
CA SER A 213 -11.35 34.58 5.59
C SER A 213 -10.93 36.02 5.87
N SER A 214 -10.11 36.60 5.00
CA SER A 214 -10.26 38.01 4.57
C SER A 214 -9.45 38.27 3.30
N ASN A 215 -10.12 38.92 2.36
CA ASN A 215 -9.61 39.40 1.06
C ASN A 215 -8.48 40.42 1.21
N ALA A 216 -7.50 40.39 0.30
CA ALA A 216 -6.88 41.58 -0.28
C ALA A 216 -6.03 41.22 -1.52
N SER A 217 -6.25 41.96 -2.60
CA SER A 217 -5.69 41.82 -3.94
C SER A 217 -4.29 42.43 -4.11
N TYR A 218 -3.70 42.11 -5.27
CA TYR A 218 -2.63 42.79 -6.04
C TYR A 218 -1.16 42.37 -5.82
N GLY A 219 -0.46 42.09 -6.92
CA GLY A 219 1.01 42.22 -6.99
C GLY A 219 1.75 41.26 -7.91
N VAL A 220 1.94 41.66 -9.17
CA VAL A 220 2.64 40.96 -10.27
C VAL A 220 4.18 40.85 -10.07
N ARG A 221 4.79 39.84 -10.74
CA ARG A 221 6.17 39.71 -11.30
C ARG A 221 7.31 39.10 -10.47
N GLY A 222 8.03 38.15 -11.11
CA GLY A 222 9.48 38.00 -10.97
C GLY A 222 10.04 36.56 -11.01
N LYS A 223 10.51 36.11 -12.18
CA LYS A 223 11.31 34.88 -12.35
C LYS A 223 12.73 35.06 -11.75
N ALA A 224 13.27 34.04 -11.07
CA ALA A 224 14.73 33.88 -10.91
C ALA A 224 15.18 32.42 -10.66
N LYS A 225 15.81 31.87 -11.71
CA LYS A 225 16.95 30.93 -11.81
C LYS A 225 17.30 29.93 -10.70
N ARG A 226 17.39 28.66 -11.13
CA ARG A 226 18.11 27.52 -10.53
C ARG A 226 19.62 27.81 -10.40
N TYR A 227 20.23 27.36 -9.30
CA TYR A 227 21.64 26.94 -9.27
C TYR A 227 21.80 25.62 -8.49
N PRO A 228 22.80 24.77 -8.85
CA PRO A 228 22.96 23.41 -8.39
C PRO A 228 24.08 23.30 -7.34
N ALA A 229 23.75 23.02 -6.08
CA ALA A 229 24.76 22.69 -5.06
C ALA A 229 24.12 22.07 -3.80
N LEU A 230 23.43 20.92 -3.91
CA LEU A 230 22.95 20.17 -2.73
C LEU A 230 23.07 18.65 -2.88
N ASN A 231 23.97 18.17 -3.73
CA ASN A 231 24.38 16.76 -3.75
C ASN A 231 25.78 16.63 -3.15
N MET A 232 25.89 16.62 -1.81
CA MET A 232 27.07 16.16 -1.04
C MET A 232 26.74 16.17 0.48
N LEU A 233 25.56 15.70 0.89
CA LEU A 233 25.18 15.58 2.31
C LEU A 233 24.43 14.28 2.63
N SER A 234 24.81 13.18 1.97
CA SER A 234 24.27 11.84 2.24
C SER A 234 25.08 11.04 3.28
N SER A 235 26.17 11.58 3.85
CA SER A 235 27.11 10.81 4.69
C SER A 235 27.28 11.30 6.15
N LEU A 236 26.43 12.19 6.66
CA LEU A 236 26.60 12.72 8.04
C LEU A 236 25.45 12.33 8.98
N ARG A 237 25.80 11.71 10.13
CA ARG A 237 24.88 11.35 11.23
C ARG A 237 24.04 12.56 11.68
N THR A 238 22.76 12.30 11.93
CA THR A 238 21.64 13.25 12.12
C THR A 238 21.88 14.40 13.11
N LYS A 239 22.71 14.22 14.14
CA LYS A 239 22.99 15.28 15.14
C LYS A 239 23.92 16.40 14.59
N THR A 240 24.80 16.10 13.65
CA THR A 240 25.74 17.09 13.07
C THR A 240 25.04 18.00 12.07
N ARG A 241 24.04 17.47 11.35
CA ARG A 241 23.22 18.20 10.36
C ARG A 241 22.36 19.30 11.01
N ILE A 242 21.82 19.03 12.20
CA ILE A 242 21.01 19.99 12.97
C ILE A 242 21.87 21.16 13.51
N ARG A 243 23.11 20.90 13.93
CA ARG A 243 24.02 21.96 14.40
C ARG A 243 24.48 22.88 13.27
N LEU A 244 24.77 22.35 12.08
CA LEU A 244 25.17 23.16 10.92
C LEU A 244 24.01 24.04 10.40
N CYS A 245 22.79 23.51 10.33
CA CYS A 245 21.61 24.28 9.93
C CYS A 245 21.23 25.40 10.93
N ARG A 246 21.53 25.24 12.23
CA ARG A 246 21.36 26.31 13.23
C ARG A 246 22.43 27.40 13.13
N ARG A 247 23.66 27.06 12.72
CA ARG A 247 24.75 28.04 12.54
C ARG A 247 24.54 28.91 11.29
N LEU A 248 24.06 28.31 10.19
CA LEU A 248 23.76 29.04 8.95
C LEU A 248 22.53 29.96 9.07
N ARG A 249 21.51 29.58 9.86
CA ARG A 249 20.36 30.47 10.13
C ARG A 249 20.67 31.66 11.04
N ARG A 250 21.68 31.55 11.92
CA ARG A 250 22.13 32.71 12.72
C ARG A 250 22.99 33.69 11.92
N ALA A 251 23.72 33.24 10.90
CA ALA A 251 24.50 34.12 10.03
C ALA A 251 23.63 34.96 9.07
N SER A 252 22.44 34.47 8.70
CA SER A 252 21.47 35.22 7.87
C SER A 252 20.66 36.27 8.64
N ALA A 253 20.76 36.32 9.97
CA ALA A 253 20.00 37.24 10.83
C ALA A 253 20.79 38.48 11.28
N TYR A 254 22.05 38.63 10.85
CA TYR A 254 22.92 39.78 11.19
C TYR A 254 23.58 40.38 9.94
N GLY A 255 22.81 40.57 8.87
CA GLY A 255 23.34 41.03 7.58
C GLY A 255 22.49 42.08 6.88
N VAL A 256 21.96 43.06 7.62
CA VAL A 256 21.56 44.36 7.05
C VAL A 256 21.83 45.44 8.11
N LEU A 257 22.94 46.17 7.97
CA LEU A 257 23.07 47.59 8.34
C LEU A 257 24.47 48.12 7.98
N VAL A 258 24.50 49.33 7.40
CA VAL A 258 25.65 50.21 7.06
C VAL A 258 26.34 49.85 5.73
N ALA A 259 26.09 50.50 4.59
CA ALA A 259 26.20 51.91 4.19
C ALA A 259 27.67 52.40 4.05
N LEU A 260 28.25 52.20 2.86
CA LEU A 260 28.93 53.18 1.98
C LEU A 260 29.51 52.44 0.77
#